data_AF-A0A4Q1U229-F1
#
_entry.id   AF-A0A4Q1U229-F1
#
_cell.length_a   1.000
_cell.length_b   1.000
_cell.length_c   1.000
_cell.angle_alpha   90.00
_cell.angle_beta   90.00
_cell.angle_gamma   90.00
#
_symmetry.space_group_name_H-M   'P 1'
#
loop_
_entity.id
_entity.type
_entity.pdbx_description
1 polymer ?
#
loop_
_entity_poly.entity_id
_entity_poly.type
_entity_poly.pdbx_seq_one_letter_code
_entity_poly.pdbx_strand_id
1 'polypeptide(L)' 'MFYVTQTGANSDGESPVVEGDLQDERCGHEQVPRGDHIDYLVNSRLQHVHGVHVDGHGPVDVVN' A
#
# COMPACT_ATOMS: atom_id res chain seq x y z
N MET A 1 -13.01 -10.02 3.91
CA MET A 1 -12.20 -9.37 4.96
C MET A 1 -11.09 -10.34 5.32
N PHE A 2 -9.97 -10.23 4.62
CA PHE A 2 -8.75 -10.93 4.98
C PHE A 2 -8.06 -10.15 6.08
N TYR A 3 -7.55 -10.83 7.11
CA TYR A 3 -6.78 -10.14 8.14
C TYR A 3 -5.35 -9.97 7.62
N VAL A 4 -4.96 -8.74 7.32
CA VAL A 4 -3.56 -8.41 7.01
C VAL A 4 -2.85 -7.98 8.28
N THR A 5 -1.75 -8.65 8.62
CA THR A 5 -0.90 -8.27 9.75
C THR A 5 0.39 -7.70 9.21
N GLN A 6 0.73 -6.48 9.59
CA GLN A 6 2.01 -5.87 9.23
C GLN A 6 3.15 -6.56 9.96
N THR A 7 4.10 -7.11 9.20
CA THR A 7 5.21 -7.92 9.73
C THR A 7 6.51 -7.14 9.84
N GLY A 8 6.53 -5.89 9.38
CA GLY A 8 7.64 -4.97 9.57
C GLY A 8 7.27 -3.54 9.22
N ALA A 9 7.99 -2.60 9.81
CA ALA A 9 8.00 -1.23 9.34
C ALA A 9 8.92 -1.13 8.13
N ASN A 10 8.49 -0.42 7.12
CA ASN A 10 9.41 0.30 6.25
C ASN A 10 9.49 1.74 6.76
N SER A 11 10.67 2.32 6.59
CA SER A 11 10.78 3.77 6.50
C SER A 11 9.86 4.24 5.37
N ASP A 12 9.15 5.35 5.57
CA ASP A 12 8.31 6.07 4.59
C ASP A 12 9.16 6.53 3.39
N GLY A 13 9.70 5.56 2.66
CA GLY A 13 10.69 5.74 1.62
C GLY A 13 9.96 6.15 0.36
N GLU A 14 9.91 7.45 0.15
CA GLU A 14 9.20 8.11 -0.95
C GLU A 14 9.77 7.61 -2.28
N SER A 15 9.03 6.70 -2.92
CA SER A 15 9.37 6.26 -4.27
C SER A 15 8.55 7.10 -5.25
N PRO A 16 9.17 7.69 -6.28
CA PRO A 16 8.41 8.41 -7.30
C PRO A 16 7.44 7.44 -7.96
N VAL A 17 6.20 7.90 -8.21
CA VAL A 17 5.27 7.15 -9.05
C VAL A 17 5.93 6.97 -10.42
N VAL A 18 6.23 5.72 -10.79
CA VAL A 18 6.72 5.41 -12.13
C VAL A 18 5.52 5.50 -13.06
N GLU A 19 5.64 6.22 -14.17
CA GLU A 19 4.54 6.36 -15.13
C GLU A 19 4.09 4.97 -15.62
N GLY A 20 2.86 4.59 -15.28
CA GLY A 20 2.31 3.24 -15.51
C GLY A 20 1.84 2.54 -14.23
N ASP A 21 2.37 2.91 -13.07
CA ASP A 21 1.95 2.43 -11.75
C ASP A 21 0.91 3.36 -11.13
N LEU A 22 -0.12 3.74 -11.89
CA LEU A 22 -1.22 4.55 -11.37
C LEU A 22 -1.91 3.77 -10.24
N GLN A 23 -1.47 3.98 -9.01
CA GLN A 23 -2.05 3.45 -7.78
C GLN A 23 -3.18 4.39 -7.32
N ASP A 24 -4.09 4.71 -8.23
CA ASP A 24 -5.33 5.36 -7.87
C ASP A 24 -6.39 4.30 -7.51
N GLU A 25 -7.59 4.76 -7.16
CA GLU A 25 -8.73 3.88 -6.85
C GLU A 25 -9.09 2.90 -7.99
N ARG A 26 -8.51 3.06 -9.19
CA ARG A 26 -8.76 2.25 -10.38
C ARG A 26 -7.66 1.23 -10.67
N CYS A 27 -6.61 1.15 -9.85
CA CYS A 27 -5.51 0.19 -10.05
C CYS A 27 -5.91 -1.28 -9.84
N GLY A 28 -7.02 -1.54 -9.13
CA GLY A 28 -7.53 -2.88 -8.87
C GLY A 28 -6.84 -3.61 -7.71
N HIS A 29 -5.91 -2.97 -7.00
CA HIS A 29 -5.30 -3.52 -5.80
C HIS A 29 -6.27 -3.48 -4.60
N GLU A 30 -6.14 -4.46 -3.71
CA GLU A 30 -6.98 -4.57 -2.52
C GLU A 30 -6.75 -3.36 -1.60
N GLN A 31 -7.84 -2.71 -1.21
CA GLN A 31 -7.83 -1.57 -0.30
C GLN A 31 -7.85 -2.04 1.16
N VAL A 32 -6.92 -1.53 1.95
CA VAL A 32 -6.75 -1.81 3.37
C VAL A 32 -6.96 -0.50 4.15
N PRO A 33 -8.12 -0.30 4.80
CA PRO A 33 -8.36 0.89 5.61
C PRO A 33 -7.44 0.93 6.84
N ARG A 34 -6.79 2.07 7.07
CA ARG A 34 -5.94 2.31 8.24
C ARG A 34 -6.28 3.65 8.89
N GLY A 35 -7.27 3.64 9.77
CA GLY A 35 -7.65 4.82 10.55
C GLY A 35 -8.15 5.97 9.65
N ASP A 36 -7.24 6.86 9.27
CA ASP A 36 -7.48 8.07 8.50
C ASP A 36 -7.10 7.98 7.01
N HIS A 37 -6.43 6.91 6.58
CA HIS A 37 -6.04 6.69 5.18
C HIS A 37 -6.35 5.28 4.70
N ILE A 38 -6.22 5.07 3.39
CA ILE A 38 -6.31 3.77 2.73
C ILE A 38 -4.94 3.41 2.19
N ASP A 39 -4.48 2.21 2.51
CA ASP A 39 -3.33 1.58 1.87
C ASP A 39 -3.81 0.62 0.78
N TYR A 40 -2.98 0.40 -0.23
CA TYR A 40 -3.16 -0.61 -1.26
C TYR A 40 -2.19 -1.77 -1.03
N LEU A 41 -2.69 -3.00 -1.10
CA LEU A 41 -1.87 -4.21 -1.03
C LEU A 41 -1.28 -4.52 -2.41
N VAL A 42 0.02 -4.27 -2.56
CA VAL A 42 0.77 -4.48 -3.81
C VAL A 42 1.98 -5.36 -3.51
N ASN A 43 2.04 -6.55 -4.13
CA ASN A 43 3.16 -7.50 -3.96
C ASN A 43 3.50 -7.80 -2.49
N SER A 44 2.47 -8.10 -1.68
CA SER A 44 2.59 -8.37 -0.24
C SER A 44 3.15 -7.20 0.59
N ARG A 45 3.02 -5.96 0.09
CA ARG A 45 3.39 -4.73 0.81
C ARG A 45 2.23 -3.76 0.79
N LEU A 46 2.04 -3.03 1.89
CA LEU A 46 1.14 -1.89 1.94
C LEU A 46 1.80 -0.67 1.34
N GLN A 47 1.06 0.07 0.53
CA GLN A 47 1.48 1.28 -0.16
C GLN A 47 0.40 2.36 -0.06
N HIS A 48 0.77 3.58 0.28
CA HIS A 48 -0.12 4.73 0.32
C HIS A 48 0.26 5.73 -0.77
N VAL A 49 -0.74 6.31 -1.43
CA VAL A 49 -0.52 7.21 -2.57
C VAL A 49 -0.77 8.66 -2.22
N HIS A 50 0.26 9.47 -2.40
CA HIS A 50 0.27 10.91 -2.14
C HIS A 50 0.27 11.73 -3.43
N GLY A 51 -0.61 11.38 -4.37
CA GLY A 51 -0.74 12.06 -5.67
C GLY A 51 0.45 11.83 -6.62
N VAL A 52 1.65 12.27 -6.24
CA VAL A 52 2.88 12.26 -7.07
C VAL A 52 3.98 11.34 -6.52
N HIS A 53 3.76 10.67 -5.40
CA HIS A 53 4.67 9.67 -4.85
C HIS A 53 3.88 8.56 -4.14
N VAL A 54 4.56 7.46 -3.89
CA VAL A 54 4.03 6.33 -3.14
C VAL A 54 4.92 6.08 -1.93
N ASP A 55 4.29 6.04 -0.77
CA ASP A 55 4.93 5.65 0.47
C ASP A 55 4.67 4.19 0.71
N GLY A 56 5.75 3.44 0.92
CA GLY A 56 5.57 2.11 1.44
C GLY A 56 5.20 2.18 2.92
N HIS A 57 4.26 1.33 3.34
CA HIS A 57 3.94 1.07 4.74
C HIS A 57 4.31 -0.32 5.28
N GLY A 58 4.80 -1.23 4.45
CA GLY A 58 5.67 -2.34 4.90
C GLY A 58 5.14 -3.68 4.44
N PRO A 59 5.89 -4.79 4.66
CA PRO A 59 5.40 -6.11 4.34
C PRO A 59 4.23 -6.50 5.24
N VAL A 60 3.33 -7.32 4.70
CA VAL A 60 2.22 -7.92 5.44
C VAL A 60 2.16 -9.43 5.22
N ASP A 61 1.67 -10.14 6.23
CA ASP A 61 1.15 -11.49 6.07
C ASP A 61 -0.35 -11.42 5.82
N VAL A 62 -0.79 -12.05 4.73
CA VAL A 62 -2.21 -12.20 4.40
C VAL A 62 -2.68 -13.52 5.00
N VAL A 63 -3.57 -13.45 6.00
CA VAL A 63 -4.19 -14.63 6.59
C VAL A 63 -5.56 -14.84 5.93
N ASN A 64 -5.72 -15.99 5.26
CA ASN A 64 -6.95 -16.40 4.58
C ASN A 64 -7.85 -17.24 5.48
#